data_AF-A0AAD3HP41-F1
#
_entry.id   AF-A0AAD3HP41-F1
#
_cell.length_a   1.000
_cell.length_b   1.000
_cell.length_c   1.000
_cell.angle_alpha   90.00
_cell.angle_beta   90.00
_cell.angle_gamma   90.00
#
_symmetry.space_group_name_H-M   'P 1'
#
loop_
_entity.id
_entity.type
_entity.pdbx_description
1 polymer ?
#
loop_
_entity_poly.entity_id
_entity_poly.type
_entity_poly.pdbx_seq_one_letter_code
_entity_poly.pdbx_strand_id
1 'polypeptide(L)'
;FDLVSPPLTQAAAGAAAGAAPAPPSPAAGEDLVPACVSMRGELLAAVEALQLPPNPLDEIIDLLGGPGKVAEMTGRKGRVVRVPAGGGAGGGGGGGRTRLVYELRAKPDSGEMDSLNISEKDSFLRGCKLVAIISDAASTGISLHAAATAPNTRRRRHLTIELPWSADKAIQQLGRSHRSNQVSAPVYKLISTRIGGERRFSAAVARRLQSLGALTRGDRRAASGVDLSEQNFD
;
A
#
# COMPACT_ATOMS: atom_id res chain seq x y z
N PHE A 1 29.88 -1.31 -22.91
CA PHE A 1 31.07 -1.98 -22.39
C PHE A 1 30.88 -3.46 -22.62
N ASP A 2 31.28 -3.88 -23.82
CA ASP A 2 31.37 -5.27 -24.24
C ASP A 2 32.37 -6.03 -23.36
N LEU A 3 31.99 -7.23 -22.93
CA LEU A 3 32.93 -8.23 -22.44
C LEU A 3 32.78 -9.47 -23.32
N VAL A 4 33.63 -9.49 -24.34
CA VAL A 4 33.91 -10.62 -25.22
C VAL A 4 34.65 -11.69 -24.41
N SER A 5 34.13 -12.92 -24.42
CA SER A 5 34.78 -14.11 -23.86
C SER A 5 36.01 -14.55 -24.68
N PRO A 6 37.10 -15.01 -24.06
CA PRO A 6 38.18 -15.71 -24.77
C PRO A 6 37.98 -17.25 -24.79
N PRO A 7 38.61 -17.97 -25.74
CA PRO A 7 38.32 -19.39 -26.01
C PRO A 7 39.14 -20.35 -25.13
N LEU A 8 38.53 -21.52 -24.88
CA LEU A 8 39.09 -22.66 -24.15
C LEU A 8 40.23 -23.34 -24.93
N THR A 9 41.42 -23.40 -24.34
CA THR A 9 42.51 -24.29 -24.79
C THR A 9 42.50 -25.59 -24.00
N GLN A 10 42.61 -26.68 -24.76
CA GLN A 10 42.61 -28.07 -24.32
C GLN A 10 44.01 -28.47 -23.85
N ALA A 11 44.15 -29.03 -22.65
CA ALA A 11 45.32 -29.80 -22.24
C ALA A 11 44.89 -30.92 -21.29
N ALA A 12 45.11 -32.16 -21.73
CA ALA A 12 44.95 -33.38 -20.94
C ALA A 12 46.33 -33.87 -20.47
N ALA A 13 46.45 -34.24 -19.19
CA ALA A 13 46.94 -35.54 -18.72
C ALA A 13 47.54 -35.47 -17.29
N GLY A 14 46.93 -36.24 -16.37
CA GLY A 14 47.66 -37.16 -15.49
C GLY A 14 48.27 -36.64 -14.18
N ALA A 15 47.48 -36.68 -13.10
CA ALA A 15 47.99 -37.04 -11.77
C ALA A 15 46.84 -37.58 -10.92
N ALA A 16 46.94 -38.85 -10.52
CA ALA A 16 46.00 -39.52 -9.63
C ALA A 16 46.44 -39.41 -8.16
N ALA A 17 45.46 -39.63 -7.28
CA ALA A 17 45.54 -39.93 -5.85
C ALA A 17 45.42 -38.75 -4.86
N GLY A 18 44.21 -38.64 -4.30
CA GLY A 18 43.87 -37.79 -3.17
C GLY A 18 42.39 -37.39 -3.13
N ALA A 19 41.48 -38.29 -3.53
CA ALA A 19 40.05 -37.99 -3.52
C ALA A 19 39.56 -37.88 -2.06
N ALA A 20 39.13 -36.68 -1.67
CA ALA A 20 38.25 -36.51 -0.52
C ALA A 20 37.01 -37.42 -0.71
N PRO A 21 36.48 -38.03 0.36
CA PRO A 21 35.34 -38.93 0.24
C PRO A 21 34.18 -38.20 -0.44
N ALA A 22 33.72 -38.74 -1.56
CA ALA A 22 32.54 -38.26 -2.26
C ALA A 22 31.34 -38.27 -1.29
N PRO A 23 30.47 -37.26 -1.32
CA PRO A 23 29.24 -37.30 -0.54
C PRO A 23 28.46 -38.57 -0.92
N PRO A 24 27.86 -39.27 0.05
CA PRO A 24 27.11 -40.49 -0.25
C PRO A 24 26.02 -40.18 -1.27
N SER A 25 26.02 -40.93 -2.39
CA SER A 25 24.95 -40.89 -3.37
C SER A 25 23.64 -41.24 -2.66
N PRO A 26 22.61 -40.37 -2.71
CA PRO A 26 21.38 -40.65 -2.01
C PRO A 26 20.73 -41.90 -2.61
N ALA A 27 20.57 -42.93 -1.78
CA ALA A 27 19.72 -44.05 -2.09
C ALA A 27 18.32 -43.50 -2.39
N ALA A 28 17.80 -43.89 -3.55
CA ALA A 28 16.57 -43.36 -4.10
C ALA A 28 15.38 -43.63 -3.18
N GLY A 29 14.84 -42.57 -2.56
CA GLY A 29 13.43 -42.49 -2.18
C GLY A 29 13.08 -42.34 -0.69
N GLU A 30 13.91 -42.79 0.25
CA GLU A 30 13.45 -42.94 1.65
C GLU A 30 13.92 -41.82 2.61
N ASP A 31 15.06 -41.16 2.35
CA ASP A 31 15.64 -40.13 3.23
C ASP A 31 15.40 -38.67 2.80
N LEU A 32 14.70 -38.46 1.68
CA LEU A 32 14.39 -37.10 1.20
C LEU A 32 13.39 -36.39 2.12
N VAL A 33 12.48 -37.13 2.75
CA VAL A 33 11.40 -36.55 3.54
C VAL A 33 11.93 -35.91 4.83
N PRO A 34 12.76 -36.56 5.67
CA PRO A 34 13.31 -35.93 6.88
C PRO A 34 14.21 -34.73 6.58
N ALA A 35 15.07 -34.83 5.56
CA ALA A 35 15.94 -33.73 5.14
C ALA A 35 15.13 -32.51 4.66
N CYS A 36 14.05 -32.73 3.89
CA CYS A 36 13.14 -31.66 3.48
C CYS A 36 12.40 -31.03 4.67
N VAL A 37 12.01 -31.81 5.69
CA VAL A 37 11.38 -31.28 6.90
C VAL A 37 12.36 -30.40 7.69
N SER A 38 13.63 -30.80 7.82
CA SER A 38 14.67 -30.00 8.47
C SER A 38 14.90 -28.68 7.73
N MET A 39 15.12 -28.74 6.42
CA MET A 39 15.31 -27.54 5.57
C MET A 39 14.09 -26.61 5.63
N ARG A 40 12.87 -27.15 5.65
CA ARG A 40 11.66 -26.35 5.87
C ARG A 40 11.69 -25.64 7.22
N GLY A 41 12.11 -26.32 8.29
CA GLY A 41 12.24 -25.73 9.62
C GLY A 41 13.25 -24.58 9.65
N GLU A 42 14.42 -24.78 9.05
CA GLU A 42 15.47 -23.76 8.93
C GLU A 42 15.01 -22.55 8.11
N LEU A 43 14.34 -22.77 6.98
CA LEU A 43 13.77 -21.70 6.16
C LEU A 43 12.67 -20.93 6.90
N LEU A 44 11.81 -21.62 7.67
CA LEU A 44 10.80 -20.94 8.49
C LEU A 44 11.44 -20.09 9.59
N ALA A 45 12.47 -20.60 10.27
CA ALA A 45 13.22 -19.84 11.27
C ALA A 45 13.93 -18.62 10.65
N ALA A 46 14.50 -18.78 9.45
CA ALA A 46 15.10 -17.67 8.70
C ALA A 46 14.06 -16.63 8.28
N VAL A 47 12.86 -17.06 7.85
CA VAL A 47 11.74 -16.17 7.53
C VAL A 47 11.24 -15.42 8.76
N GLU A 48 11.15 -16.08 9.91
CA GLU A 48 10.78 -15.42 11.18
C GLU A 48 11.83 -14.39 11.64
N ALA A 49 13.10 -14.60 11.30
CA ALA A 49 14.19 -13.67 11.61
C ALA A 49 14.29 -12.49 10.64
N LEU A 50 13.64 -12.54 9.47
CA LEU A 50 13.65 -11.45 8.50
C LEU A 50 12.94 -10.21 9.06
N GLN A 51 13.68 -9.11 9.15
CA GLN A 51 13.09 -7.79 9.38
C GLN A 51 12.59 -7.22 8.05
N LEU A 52 11.42 -7.65 7.62
CA LEU A 52 10.76 -7.07 6.46
C LEU A 52 10.20 -5.69 6.80
N PRO A 53 10.26 -4.71 5.87
CA PRO A 53 9.59 -3.44 6.07
C PRO A 53 8.09 -3.71 6.28
N PRO A 54 7.44 -3.00 7.22
CA PRO A 54 6.01 -3.18 7.45
C PRO A 54 5.24 -2.83 6.18
N ASN A 55 4.05 -3.43 6.03
CA ASN A 55 3.15 -3.01 4.97
C ASN A 55 2.89 -1.50 5.10
N PRO A 56 3.11 -0.69 4.05
CA PRO A 56 3.08 0.77 4.17
C PRO A 56 1.70 1.29 4.60
N LEU A 57 0.62 0.63 4.18
CA LEU A 57 -0.73 1.02 4.58
C LEU A 57 -0.99 0.73 6.06
N ASP A 58 -0.50 -0.40 6.58
CA ASP A 58 -0.60 -0.73 8.00
C ASP A 58 0.21 0.22 8.86
N GLU A 59 1.42 0.58 8.40
CA GLU A 59 2.25 1.57 9.07
C GLU A 59 1.59 2.95 9.10
N ILE A 60 1.01 3.41 7.99
CA ILE A 60 0.25 4.67 7.96
C ILE A 60 -0.93 4.61 8.92
N ILE A 61 -1.70 3.53 8.94
CA ILE A 61 -2.85 3.39 9.84
C ILE A 61 -2.41 3.42 11.30
N ASP A 62 -1.32 2.72 11.63
CA ASP A 62 -0.77 2.69 12.98
C ASP A 62 -0.29 4.07 13.44
N LEU A 63 0.48 4.78 12.60
CA LEU A 63 0.94 6.15 12.86
C LEU A 63 -0.23 7.14 13.03
N LEU A 64 -1.37 6.87 12.41
CA LEU A 64 -2.60 7.66 12.55
C LEU A 64 -3.44 7.28 13.79
N GLY A 65 -2.90 6.46 14.70
CA GLY A 65 -3.58 6.03 15.93
C GLY A 65 -4.39 4.74 15.78
N GLY A 66 -4.11 3.97 14.74
CA GLY A 66 -4.63 2.63 14.52
C GLY A 66 -6.02 2.59 13.85
N PRO A 67 -6.54 1.37 13.65
CA PRO A 67 -7.80 1.12 12.95
C PRO A 67 -9.04 1.83 13.48
N GLY A 68 -9.07 2.10 14.78
CA GLY A 68 -10.18 2.82 15.42
C GLY A 68 -10.27 4.28 15.01
N LYS A 69 -9.18 4.87 14.51
CA LYS A 69 -9.08 6.30 14.13
C LYS A 69 -9.16 6.53 12.61
N VAL A 70 -8.90 5.50 11.82
CA VAL A 70 -8.86 5.56 10.35
C VAL A 70 -10.02 4.80 9.74
N ALA A 71 -10.80 5.48 8.90
CA ALA A 71 -11.85 4.88 8.09
C ALA A 71 -11.23 4.22 6.86
N GLU A 72 -11.01 2.93 6.93
CA GLU A 72 -10.36 2.18 5.86
C GLU A 72 -11.41 1.59 4.91
N MET A 73 -11.47 2.10 3.68
CA MET A 73 -12.34 1.63 2.60
C MET A 73 -11.47 1.08 1.47
N THR A 74 -10.88 -0.09 1.69
CA THR A 74 -10.06 -0.79 0.69
C THR A 74 -10.58 -2.21 0.46
N GLY A 75 -10.14 -2.85 -0.62
CA GLY A 75 -10.52 -4.23 -0.94
C GLY A 75 -9.76 -5.32 -0.18
N ARG A 76 -8.78 -4.97 0.68
CA ARG A 76 -7.94 -5.99 1.34
C ARG A 76 -8.70 -6.72 2.44
N LYS A 77 -8.58 -8.05 2.50
CA LYS A 77 -9.32 -8.91 3.44
C LYS A 77 -8.74 -8.93 4.86
N GLY A 78 -7.48 -8.58 5.03
CA GLY A 78 -6.82 -8.55 6.34
C GLY A 78 -5.66 -7.57 6.37
N ARG A 79 -5.13 -7.36 7.57
CA ARG A 79 -4.08 -6.39 7.88
C ARG A 79 -3.25 -6.84 9.08
N VAL A 80 -2.10 -6.23 9.27
CA VAL A 80 -1.29 -6.41 10.48
C VAL A 80 -1.53 -5.24 11.44
N VAL A 81 -1.77 -5.54 12.72
CA VAL A 81 -2.01 -4.56 13.79
C VAL A 81 -0.97 -4.73 14.89
N ARG A 82 -0.47 -3.60 15.42
CA ARG A 82 0.42 -3.56 16.59
C ARG A 82 -0.45 -3.52 17.85
N VAL A 83 -0.36 -4.57 18.65
CA VAL A 83 -1.06 -4.70 19.94
C VAL A 83 -0.02 -4.56 21.07
N PRO A 84 -0.29 -3.80 22.14
CA PRO A 84 0.61 -3.76 23.30
C PRO A 84 0.79 -5.16 23.89
N ALA A 85 2.04 -5.62 24.01
CA ALA A 85 2.35 -6.89 24.65
C ALA A 85 2.29 -6.70 26.17
N GLY A 86 1.14 -7.01 26.78
CA GLY A 86 0.95 -6.96 28.22
C GLY A 86 -0.39 -6.37 28.64
N GLY A 87 -1.47 -7.11 28.41
CA GLY A 87 -2.81 -6.80 28.95
C GLY A 87 -2.97 -7.24 30.41
N GLY A 88 -2.01 -6.92 31.29
CA GLY A 88 -2.10 -7.15 32.73
C GLY A 88 -2.04 -5.82 33.47
N ALA A 89 -3.06 -5.51 34.26
CA ALA A 89 -3.11 -4.31 35.08
C ALA A 89 -1.92 -4.28 36.06
N GLY A 90 -0.94 -3.41 35.80
CA GLY A 90 0.13 -3.11 36.75
C GLY A 90 1.47 -2.80 36.08
N GLY A 91 2.02 -1.64 36.39
CA GLY A 91 3.45 -1.34 36.19
C GLY A 91 3.71 -0.31 35.09
N GLY A 92 4.03 0.91 35.52
CA GLY A 92 4.51 1.96 34.64
C GLY A 92 5.96 1.74 34.16
N GLY A 93 6.31 2.50 33.12
CA GLY A 93 7.69 2.80 32.76
C GLY A 93 8.37 1.79 31.82
N GLY A 94 8.50 2.17 30.54
CA GLY A 94 9.49 1.59 29.64
C GLY A 94 8.91 0.84 28.44
N GLY A 95 9.04 1.46 27.26
CA GLY A 95 8.92 0.88 25.91
C GLY A 95 8.18 -0.46 25.83
N GLY A 96 6.85 -0.42 25.95
CA GLY A 96 6.02 -1.62 25.83
C GLY A 96 6.28 -2.30 24.49
N ARG A 97 6.84 -3.51 24.54
CA ARG A 97 6.99 -4.36 23.35
C ARG A 97 5.62 -4.44 22.67
N THR A 98 5.54 -4.18 21.38
CA THR A 98 4.30 -4.36 20.61
C THR A 98 4.38 -5.70 19.89
N ARG A 99 3.29 -6.48 19.96
CA ARG A 99 3.13 -7.71 19.20
C ARG A 99 2.41 -7.38 17.89
N LEU A 100 2.93 -7.89 16.78
CA LEU A 100 2.25 -7.85 15.49
C LEU A 100 1.24 -9.00 15.42
N VAL A 101 -0.01 -8.68 15.13
CA VAL A 101 -1.10 -9.65 14.98
C VAL A 101 -1.76 -9.45 13.63
N TYR A 102 -1.97 -10.54 12.90
CA TYR A 102 -2.77 -10.51 11.67
C TYR A 102 -4.26 -10.56 12.02
N GLU A 103 -5.02 -9.61 11.49
CA GLU A 103 -6.47 -9.50 11.68
C GLU A 103 -7.18 -9.51 10.34
N LEU A 104 -8.27 -10.28 10.24
CA LEU A 104 -9.20 -10.18 9.13
C LEU A 104 -10.10 -8.96 9.31
N ARG A 105 -10.32 -8.21 8.22
CA ARG A 105 -11.25 -7.08 8.16
C ARG A 105 -12.69 -7.55 7.95
N ALA A 106 -12.88 -8.57 7.13
CA ALA A 106 -14.17 -9.20 6.85
C ALA A 106 -14.01 -10.72 6.76
N LYS A 107 -15.08 -11.48 6.96
CA LYS A 107 -15.02 -12.94 6.81
C LYS A 107 -14.71 -13.30 5.35
N PRO A 108 -13.99 -14.42 5.09
CA PRO A 108 -13.40 -14.70 3.77
C PRO A 108 -14.38 -14.82 2.58
N ASP A 109 -15.69 -14.89 2.81
CA ASP A 109 -16.68 -15.38 1.84
C ASP A 109 -18.02 -14.61 1.81
N SER A 110 -18.01 -13.29 2.02
CA SER A 110 -19.25 -12.53 2.16
C SER A 110 -19.20 -11.13 1.54
N GLY A 111 -20.35 -10.63 1.11
CA GLY A 111 -20.59 -9.21 0.79
C GLY A 111 -20.40 -8.26 1.99
N GLU A 112 -19.88 -8.77 3.12
CA GLU A 112 -19.52 -7.97 4.31
C GLU A 112 -18.47 -6.90 4.00
N MET A 113 -17.63 -7.07 2.96
CA MET A 113 -16.64 -6.04 2.61
C MET A 113 -17.31 -4.74 2.16
N ASP A 114 -18.38 -4.82 1.37
CA ASP A 114 -19.14 -3.64 0.94
C ASP A 114 -19.85 -3.00 2.13
N SER A 115 -20.46 -3.83 2.98
CA SER A 115 -21.07 -3.37 4.24
C SER A 115 -20.05 -2.70 5.17
N LEU A 116 -18.83 -3.23 5.26
CA LEU A 116 -17.75 -2.64 6.04
C LEU A 116 -17.31 -1.30 5.46
N ASN A 117 -17.14 -1.21 4.13
CA ASN A 117 -16.80 0.04 3.46
C ASN A 117 -17.89 1.12 3.69
N ILE A 118 -19.17 0.72 3.69
CA ILE A 118 -20.29 1.63 4.02
C ILE A 118 -20.22 2.09 5.47
N SER A 119 -19.98 1.19 6.42
CA SER A 119 -19.84 1.52 7.84
C SER A 119 -18.66 2.46 8.12
N GLU A 120 -17.54 2.25 7.43
CA GLU A 120 -16.35 3.10 7.52
C GLU A 120 -16.60 4.49 6.92
N LYS A 121 -17.29 4.56 5.77
CA LYS A 121 -17.77 5.82 5.18
C LYS A 121 -18.64 6.58 6.19
N ASP A 122 -19.62 5.92 6.81
CA ASP A 122 -20.53 6.56 7.77
C ASP A 122 -19.79 7.05 9.02
N SER A 123 -18.81 6.28 9.50
CA SER A 123 -17.94 6.68 10.61
C SER A 123 -17.12 7.93 10.27
N PHE A 124 -16.66 8.06 9.03
CA PHE A 124 -15.98 9.27 8.55
C PHE A 124 -16.93 10.47 8.41
N LEU A 125 -18.10 10.28 7.80
CA LEU A 125 -19.09 11.36 7.57
C LEU A 125 -19.76 11.85 8.85
N ARG A 126 -19.85 11.02 9.89
CA ARG A 126 -20.26 11.43 11.24
C ARG A 126 -19.13 12.09 12.03
N GLY A 127 -17.88 11.96 11.58
CA GLY A 127 -16.71 12.51 12.27
C GLY A 127 -16.19 11.66 13.43
N CYS A 128 -16.67 10.41 13.57
CA CYS A 128 -16.11 9.44 14.51
C CYS A 128 -14.67 9.07 14.16
N LYS A 129 -14.38 8.99 12.85
CA LYS A 129 -13.03 8.84 12.29
C LYS A 129 -12.73 10.07 11.43
N LEU A 130 -11.56 10.68 11.61
CA LEU A 130 -11.21 11.94 10.93
C LEU A 130 -10.37 11.74 9.66
N VAL A 131 -9.79 10.55 9.49
CA VAL A 131 -9.01 10.18 8.32
C VAL A 131 -9.73 9.04 7.60
N ALA A 132 -9.81 9.13 6.28
CA ALA A 132 -10.32 8.07 5.42
C ALA A 132 -9.23 7.66 4.42
N ILE A 133 -9.07 6.36 4.22
CA ILE A 133 -8.21 5.79 3.17
C ILE A 133 -9.09 5.01 2.21
N ILE A 134 -8.95 5.32 0.92
CA ILE A 134 -9.68 4.67 -0.17
C ILE A 134 -8.71 4.06 -1.17
N SER A 135 -9.09 2.96 -1.81
CA SER A 135 -8.39 2.40 -2.96
C SER A 135 -9.33 2.19 -4.16
N ASP A 136 -8.82 1.79 -5.32
CA ASP A 136 -9.64 1.54 -6.53
C ASP A 136 -10.74 0.48 -6.27
N ALA A 137 -10.51 -0.43 -5.31
CA ALA A 137 -11.47 -1.44 -4.90
C ALA A 137 -12.72 -0.87 -4.19
N ALA A 138 -12.68 0.39 -3.74
CA ALA A 138 -13.83 1.10 -3.15
C ALA A 138 -14.81 1.67 -4.20
N SER A 139 -14.90 1.02 -5.36
CA SER A 139 -15.60 1.48 -6.57
C SER A 139 -17.12 1.68 -6.40
N THR A 140 -17.71 1.30 -5.26
CA THR A 140 -19.15 1.30 -4.94
C THR A 140 -19.81 2.68 -4.79
N GLY A 141 -19.38 3.70 -5.54
CA GLY A 141 -20.07 5.00 -5.52
C GLY A 141 -19.86 5.80 -4.23
N ILE A 142 -18.90 5.40 -3.37
CA ILE A 142 -18.63 6.06 -2.09
C ILE A 142 -18.34 7.55 -2.31
N SER A 143 -18.94 8.37 -1.46
CA SER A 143 -18.84 9.82 -1.49
C SER A 143 -18.44 10.34 -0.12
N LEU A 144 -17.33 11.07 -0.09
CA LEU A 144 -16.66 11.56 1.12
C LEU A 144 -16.59 13.10 1.15
N HIS A 145 -17.32 13.79 0.28
CA HIS A 145 -17.39 15.24 0.27
C HIS A 145 -17.91 15.81 1.60
N ALA A 146 -17.63 17.08 1.87
CA ALA A 146 -18.15 17.81 3.01
C ALA A 146 -19.58 18.29 2.71
N ALA A 147 -20.54 17.36 2.66
CA ALA A 147 -21.94 17.66 2.36
C ALA A 147 -22.56 18.60 3.40
N ALA A 148 -23.43 19.52 2.99
CA ALA A 148 -24.20 20.35 3.92
C ALA A 148 -25.11 19.53 4.86
N THR A 149 -25.49 18.33 4.44
CA THR A 149 -26.34 17.40 5.19
C THR A 149 -25.56 16.46 6.11
N ALA A 150 -24.22 16.41 6.00
CA ALA A 150 -23.40 15.52 6.81
C ALA A 150 -22.94 16.21 8.11
N PRO A 151 -22.88 15.51 9.25
CA PRO A 151 -22.37 16.10 10.50
C PRO A 151 -20.92 16.59 10.40
N ASN A 152 -20.05 15.83 9.70
CA ASN A 152 -18.66 16.22 9.49
C ASN A 152 -18.49 17.07 8.22
N THR A 153 -18.64 18.38 8.38
CA THR A 153 -18.52 19.39 7.31
C THR A 153 -17.10 19.95 7.14
N ARG A 154 -16.10 19.38 7.83
CA ARG A 154 -14.70 19.84 7.73
C ARG A 154 -14.20 19.79 6.29
N ARG A 155 -13.50 20.85 5.87
CA ARG A 155 -12.89 20.93 4.54
C ARG A 155 -12.01 19.70 4.28
N ARG A 156 -12.24 19.04 3.15
CA ARG A 156 -11.48 17.83 2.77
C ARG A 156 -10.08 18.21 2.31
N ARG A 157 -9.07 17.59 2.89
CA ARG A 157 -7.71 17.56 2.34
C ARG A 157 -7.53 16.17 1.73
N HIS A 158 -7.50 16.11 0.41
CA HIS A 158 -7.39 14.86 -0.33
C HIS A 158 -5.94 14.66 -0.73
N LEU A 159 -5.32 13.61 -0.21
CA LEU A 159 -3.95 13.24 -0.51
C LEU A 159 -3.96 12.05 -1.46
N THR A 160 -3.34 12.22 -2.63
CA THR A 160 -3.16 11.14 -3.60
C THR A 160 -1.74 10.61 -3.46
N ILE A 161 -1.62 9.44 -2.83
CA ILE A 161 -0.34 8.76 -2.58
C ILE A 161 0.10 7.95 -3.81
N GLU A 162 -0.87 7.36 -4.51
CA GLU A 162 -0.64 6.64 -5.76
C GLU A 162 -1.51 7.29 -6.84
N LEU A 163 -0.87 7.83 -7.88
CA LEU A 163 -1.59 8.44 -8.99
C LEU A 163 -2.08 7.35 -9.94
N PRO A 164 -3.38 7.32 -10.31
CA PRO A 164 -3.87 6.34 -11.28
C PRO A 164 -3.23 6.50 -12.65
N TRP A 165 -3.04 5.38 -13.34
CA TRP A 165 -2.48 5.34 -14.71
C TRP A 165 -3.29 6.10 -15.76
N SER A 166 -4.57 6.33 -15.48
CA SER A 166 -5.47 7.09 -16.36
C SER A 166 -5.92 8.37 -15.67
N ALA A 167 -5.87 9.48 -16.42
CA ALA A 167 -6.43 10.75 -15.98
C ALA A 167 -7.93 10.65 -15.67
N ASP A 168 -8.68 9.80 -16.39
CA ASP A 168 -10.11 9.58 -16.13
C ASP A 168 -10.33 8.90 -14.78
N LYS A 169 -9.51 7.89 -14.47
CA LYS A 169 -9.52 7.25 -13.15
C LYS A 169 -9.13 8.25 -12.06
N ALA A 170 -8.13 9.10 -12.30
CA ALA A 170 -7.75 10.16 -11.38
C ALA A 170 -8.92 11.13 -11.12
N ILE A 171 -9.62 11.59 -12.16
CA ILE A 171 -10.82 12.45 -12.01
C ILE A 171 -11.89 11.75 -11.18
N GLN A 172 -12.16 10.46 -11.44
CA GLN A 172 -13.14 9.69 -10.67
C GLN A 172 -12.76 9.57 -9.18
N GLN A 173 -11.47 9.41 -8.88
CA GLN A 173 -10.94 9.37 -7.51
C GLN A 173 -11.07 10.75 -6.82
N LEU A 174 -10.69 11.84 -7.50
CA LEU A 174 -10.84 13.20 -6.98
C LEU A 174 -12.33 13.56 -6.74
N GLY A 175 -13.22 13.07 -7.62
CA GLY A 175 -14.67 13.20 -7.51
C GLY A 175 -15.30 12.51 -6.28
N ARG A 176 -14.55 11.70 -5.53
CA ARG A 176 -15.01 11.13 -4.25
C ARG A 176 -15.14 12.20 -3.17
N SER A 177 -14.31 13.24 -3.22
CA SER A 177 -14.33 14.37 -2.30
C SER A 177 -14.98 15.64 -2.86
N HIS A 178 -15.30 15.68 -4.16
CA HIS A 178 -15.81 16.87 -4.84
C HIS A 178 -17.20 16.65 -5.43
N ARG A 179 -18.21 17.34 -4.88
CA ARG A 179 -19.63 17.24 -5.27
C ARG A 179 -20.35 18.58 -5.16
N SER A 180 -21.45 18.77 -5.90
CA SER A 180 -22.15 20.07 -6.02
C SER A 180 -22.76 20.59 -4.71
N ASN A 181 -23.14 19.73 -3.79
CA ASN A 181 -23.76 20.08 -2.50
C ASN A 181 -22.74 20.22 -1.33
N GLN A 182 -21.45 20.31 -1.63
CA GLN A 182 -20.41 20.44 -0.61
C GLN A 182 -20.38 21.87 -0.04
N VAL A 183 -20.19 22.02 1.27
CA VAL A 183 -20.06 23.34 1.92
C VAL A 183 -18.71 23.99 1.65
N SER A 184 -17.71 23.19 1.26
CA SER A 184 -16.38 23.68 0.91
C SER A 184 -15.72 22.77 -0.11
N ALA A 185 -14.98 23.39 -1.04
CA ALA A 185 -14.16 22.66 -1.99
C ALA A 185 -13.01 21.93 -1.29
N PRO A 186 -12.66 20.71 -1.76
CA PRO A 186 -11.49 20.00 -1.26
C PRO A 186 -10.21 20.72 -1.68
N VAL A 187 -9.16 20.53 -0.88
CA VAL A 187 -7.78 20.87 -1.24
C VAL A 187 -7.08 19.58 -1.63
N TYR A 188 -6.52 19.54 -2.83
CA TYR A 188 -5.82 18.35 -3.32
C TYR A 188 -4.32 18.47 -3.10
N LYS A 189 -3.70 17.34 -2.76
CA LYS A 189 -2.25 17.20 -2.63
C LYS A 189 -1.83 15.91 -3.30
N LEU A 190 -1.11 16.03 -4.40
CA LEU A 190 -0.45 14.90 -5.02
C LEU A 190 0.89 14.69 -4.31
N ILE A 191 1.09 13.51 -3.76
CA ILE A 191 2.37 13.12 -3.18
C ILE A 191 3.15 12.45 -4.29
N SER A 192 4.38 12.87 -4.50
CA SER A 192 5.27 12.19 -5.42
C SER A 192 6.67 12.06 -4.86
N THR A 193 7.33 10.94 -5.14
CA THR A 193 8.72 10.76 -4.78
C THR A 193 9.65 11.43 -5.79
N ARG A 194 10.93 11.56 -5.45
CA ARG A 194 11.94 12.10 -6.36
C ARG A 194 12.45 11.06 -7.38
N ILE A 195 11.86 9.86 -7.41
CA ILE A 195 12.26 8.78 -8.31
C ILE A 195 11.88 9.14 -9.75
N GLY A 196 12.83 9.06 -10.68
CA GLY A 196 12.64 9.50 -12.06
C GLY A 196 11.51 8.78 -12.81
N GLY A 197 11.30 7.49 -12.52
CA GLY A 197 10.20 6.70 -13.10
C GLY A 197 8.83 7.25 -12.73
N GLU A 198 8.63 7.58 -11.46
CA GLU A 198 7.37 8.16 -10.97
C GLU A 198 7.16 9.58 -11.52
N ARG A 199 8.23 10.37 -11.63
CA ARG A 199 8.14 11.74 -12.18
C ARG A 199 7.63 11.75 -13.61
N ARG A 200 8.18 10.90 -14.48
CA ARG A 200 7.76 10.81 -15.90
C ARG A 200 6.28 10.42 -16.02
N PHE A 201 5.86 9.48 -15.18
CA PHE A 201 4.49 9.00 -15.13
C PHE A 201 3.52 10.08 -14.63
N SER A 202 3.81 10.72 -13.50
CA SER A 202 2.99 11.77 -12.92
C SER A 202 2.84 12.98 -13.84
N ALA A 203 3.90 13.39 -14.55
CA ALA A 203 3.85 14.48 -15.51
C ALA A 203 2.89 14.21 -16.68
N ALA A 204 2.86 12.97 -17.20
CA ALA A 204 1.95 12.61 -18.29
C ALA A 204 0.48 12.66 -17.86
N VAL A 205 0.17 12.14 -16.67
CA VAL A 205 -1.19 12.19 -16.11
C VAL A 205 -1.58 13.63 -15.75
N ALA A 206 -0.67 14.42 -15.18
CA ALA A 206 -0.88 15.82 -14.86
C ALA A 206 -1.22 16.67 -16.09
N ARG A 207 -0.47 16.52 -17.19
CA ARG A 207 -0.78 17.19 -18.47
C ARG A 207 -2.17 16.83 -18.98
N ARG A 208 -2.56 15.57 -18.87
CA ARG A 208 -3.89 15.12 -19.31
C ARG A 208 -5.00 15.64 -18.40
N LEU A 209 -4.77 15.72 -17.07
CA LEU A 209 -5.68 16.38 -16.13
C LEU A 209 -5.83 17.88 -16.41
N GLN A 210 -4.73 18.57 -16.76
CA GLN A 210 -4.76 19.98 -17.17
C GLN A 210 -5.53 20.17 -18.49
N SER A 211 -5.27 19.32 -19.49
CA SER A 211 -5.98 19.33 -20.78
C SER A 211 -7.48 19.09 -20.60
N LEU A 212 -7.88 18.07 -19.83
CA LEU A 212 -9.27 17.81 -19.48
C LEU A 212 -9.89 18.98 -18.69
N GLY A 213 -9.13 19.59 -17.77
CA GLY A 213 -9.53 20.80 -17.04
C GLY A 213 -9.73 22.02 -17.95
N ALA A 214 -8.92 22.16 -19.00
CA ALA A 214 -9.01 23.24 -19.99
C ALA A 214 -10.19 23.04 -20.96
N LEU A 215 -10.47 21.80 -21.35
CA LEU A 215 -11.64 21.43 -22.18
C LEU A 215 -12.97 21.54 -21.41
N THR A 216 -12.94 21.44 -20.09
CA THR A 216 -14.15 21.44 -19.26
C THR A 216 -14.50 22.80 -18.64
N ARG A 217 -13.67 23.84 -18.80
CA ARG A 217 -13.89 25.15 -18.13
C ARG A 217 -13.49 26.37 -18.96
N GLY A 218 -14.49 27.07 -19.48
CA GLY A 218 -14.42 28.49 -19.85
C GLY A 218 -14.31 29.46 -18.64
N ASP A 219 -14.10 28.98 -17.41
CA ASP A 219 -13.93 29.82 -16.22
C ASP A 219 -12.85 29.24 -15.26
N ARG A 220 -11.79 30.02 -15.05
CA ARG A 220 -10.52 29.64 -14.38
C ARG A 220 -10.67 29.29 -12.89
N ARG A 221 -11.83 29.55 -12.27
CA ARG A 221 -11.96 29.54 -10.81
C ARG A 221 -12.14 28.17 -10.18
N ALA A 222 -12.66 27.18 -10.92
CA ALA A 222 -12.96 25.87 -10.35
C ALA A 222 -11.81 24.85 -10.46
N ALA A 223 -10.74 25.17 -11.22
CA ALA A 223 -9.54 24.31 -11.38
C ALA A 223 -8.43 24.58 -10.36
N SER A 224 -8.63 25.58 -9.51
CA SER A 224 -7.65 26.12 -8.55
C SER A 224 -7.25 25.18 -7.40
N GLY A 225 -7.76 23.95 -7.35
CA GLY A 225 -7.52 23.03 -6.24
C GLY A 225 -6.34 22.08 -6.41
N VAL A 226 -5.91 21.83 -7.66
CA VAL A 226 -4.76 20.96 -7.97
C VAL A 226 -3.72 21.82 -8.69
N ASP A 227 -2.80 22.40 -7.94
CA ASP A 227 -1.65 23.07 -8.54
C ASP A 227 -0.68 22.00 -9.06
N LEU A 228 -0.78 21.72 -10.36
CA LEU A 228 0.03 20.74 -11.08
C LEU A 228 1.24 21.40 -11.75
N SER A 229 1.46 22.71 -11.55
CA SER A 229 2.57 23.43 -12.16
C SER A 229 3.93 22.85 -11.74
N GLU A 230 4.06 22.43 -10.48
CA GLU A 230 5.25 21.76 -9.94
C GLU A 230 5.51 20.37 -10.54
N GLN A 231 4.59 19.79 -11.31
CA GLN A 231 4.78 18.49 -11.98
C GLN A 231 4.94 18.63 -13.49
N ASN A 232 4.79 19.85 -14.02
CA ASN A 232 4.90 20.14 -15.45
C ASN A 232 6.26 20.81 -15.71
N PHE A 233 7.28 19.99 -15.87
CA PHE A 233 8.59 20.44 -16.34
C PHE A 233 8.72 20.09 -17.82
N ASP A 234 8.74 21.12 -18.67
CA ASP A 234 9.41 21.09 -19.97
C ASP A 234 10.94 21.11 -19.76
#